data_AF-A0A7W8VCE5-F1
#
_entry.id   AF-A0A7W8VCE5-F1
#
_cell.length_a   1.000
_cell.length_b   1.000
_cell.length_c   1.000
_cell.angle_alpha   90.00
_cell.angle_beta   90.00
_cell.angle_gamma   90.00
#
_symmetry.space_group_name_H-M   'P 1'
#
loop_
_entity.id
_entity.type
_entity.pdbx_description
1 polymer ?
#
loop_
_entity_poly.entity_id
_entity_poly.type
_entity_poly.pdbx_seq_one_letter_code
_entity_poly.pdbx_strand_id
1 'polypeptide(L)' 'MLPTAARMHAGYGFPGEPLVSFPFRPLTREAFEALLAGAGLAVAAYLTDDHVWVRAVPAR' A
#
# COMPACT_ATOMS: atom_id res chain seq x y z
N MET A 1 0.75 18.94 4.48
CA MET A 1 -0.65 18.81 4.06
C MET A 1 -0.79 17.41 3.47
N LEU A 2 -1.54 16.51 4.14
CA LEU A 2 -1.72 15.14 3.64
C LEU A 2 -2.76 15.15 2.49
N PRO A 3 -2.56 14.36 1.43
CA PRO A 3 -3.51 14.30 0.32
C PRO A 3 -4.87 13.76 0.75
N THR A 4 -5.93 14.17 0.06
CA THR A 4 -7.30 13.69 0.26
C THR A 4 -7.37 12.18 0.02
N ALA A 5 -8.15 11.47 0.84
CA ALA A 5 -8.39 10.04 0.65
C ALA A 5 -9.08 9.77 -0.70
N ALA A 6 -8.55 8.82 -1.46
CA ALA A 6 -9.10 8.31 -2.70
C ALA A 6 -9.81 6.97 -2.46
N ARG A 7 -10.60 6.50 -3.43
CA ARG A 7 -11.25 5.17 -3.38
C ARG A 7 -10.59 4.24 -4.39
N MET A 8 -10.17 3.07 -3.93
CA MET A 8 -9.69 2.00 -4.79
C MET A 8 -10.76 0.92 -4.81
N HIS A 9 -11.01 0.40 -6.00
CA HIS A 9 -11.88 -0.75 -6.20
C HIS A 9 -11.01 -1.99 -6.35
N ALA A 10 -11.27 -3.02 -5.55
CA ALA A 10 -10.63 -4.32 -5.69
C ALA A 10 -11.71 -5.38 -5.84
N GLY A 11 -11.62 -6.15 -6.91
CA GLY A 11 -12.43 -7.35 -7.13
C GLY A 11 -11.49 -8.54 -7.21
N TYR A 12 -11.76 -9.57 -6.42
CA TYR A 12 -11.23 -10.88 -6.73
C TYR A 12 -12.16 -11.50 -7.79
N GLY A 13 -11.59 -12.07 -8.84
CA GLY A 13 -12.35 -12.65 -9.94
C GLY A 13 -13.09 -13.92 -9.52
N PHE A 14 -14.18 -13.78 -8.79
CA PHE A 14 -15.11 -14.87 -8.46
C PHE A 14 -16.45 -14.60 -9.17
N PRO A 15 -17.03 -15.59 -9.89
CA PRO A 15 -18.29 -15.40 -10.58
C PRO A 15 -19.40 -14.96 -9.62
N GLY A 16 -19.97 -13.77 -9.86
CA GLY A 16 -21.11 -13.24 -9.11
C GLY A 16 -20.75 -12.47 -7.83
N GLU A 17 -19.47 -12.27 -7.51
CA GLU A 17 -19.11 -11.47 -6.34
C GLU A 17 -19.15 -9.96 -6.61
N PRO A 18 -19.65 -9.17 -5.64
CA PRO A 18 -19.67 -7.72 -5.74
C PRO A 18 -18.25 -7.13 -5.64
N LEU A 19 -18.01 -6.06 -6.41
CA LEU A 19 -16.79 -5.26 -6.31
C LEU A 19 -16.67 -4.64 -4.91
N VAL A 20 -15.54 -4.84 -4.22
CA VAL A 20 -15.31 -4.24 -2.90
C VAL A 20 -14.54 -2.93 -3.06
N SER A 21 -14.99 -1.88 -2.36
CA SER A 21 -14.36 -0.57 -2.38
C SER A 21 -13.66 -0.29 -1.05
N PHE A 22 -12.40 0.10 -1.11
CA PHE A 22 -11.61 0.45 0.07
C PHE A 22 -11.15 1.91 0.01
N PRO A 23 -11.27 2.68 1.11
CA PRO A 23 -10.62 3.98 1.18
C PRO A 23 -9.11 3.78 1.22
N PHE A 24 -8.39 4.48 0.36
CA PHE A 24 -6.93 4.50 0.39
C PHE A 24 -6.44 5.94 0.41
N ARG A 25 -5.33 6.17 1.11
CA ARG A 25 -4.61 7.43 1.05
C ARG A 25 -3.37 7.20 0.21
N PRO A 26 -3.26 7.79 -0.99
CA PRO A 26 -2.05 7.67 -1.78
C PRO A 26 -0.90 8.28 -0.98
N LEU A 27 0.17 7.51 -0.84
CA LEU A 27 1.39 7.94 -0.18
C LEU A 27 2.47 8.09 -1.22
N THR A 28 3.33 9.10 -1.06
CA THR A 28 4.61 9.07 -1.75
C THR A 28 5.43 7.92 -1.19
N ARG A 29 6.41 7.45 -1.97
CA ARG A 29 7.33 6.41 -1.54
C ARG A 29 7.99 6.75 -0.20
N GLU A 30 8.47 7.98 -0.07
CA GLU A 30 9.16 8.47 1.12
C GLU A 30 8.24 8.49 2.34
N ALA A 31 6.97 8.89 2.17
CA ALA A 31 5.99 8.88 3.25
C ALA A 31 5.61 7.46 3.68
N PHE A 32 5.48 6.54 2.72
CA PHE A 32 5.24 5.12 3.00
C PHE A 32 6.41 4.48 3.76
N GLU A 33 7.64 4.67 3.30
CA GLU A 33 8.84 4.16 3.96
C GLU A 33 9.02 4.74 5.37
N ALA A 34 8.73 6.03 5.56
CA ALA A 34 8.77 6.66 6.88
C ALA A 34 7.73 6.05 7.86
N LEU A 35 6.53 5.70 7.37
CA LEU A 35 5.53 5.01 8.19
C LEU A 35 5.98 3.59 8.57
N LEU A 36 6.61 2.86 7.65
CA LEU A 36 7.19 1.56 7.95
C LEU A 36 8.31 1.68 9.00
N ALA A 37 9.20 2.66 8.85
CA ALA A 37 10.27 2.91 9.81
C ALA A 37 9.71 3.22 11.21
N GLY A 38 8.64 4.02 11.29
CA GLY A 38 7.92 4.28 12.54
C GLY A 38 7.32 3.03 13.20
N ALA A 39 7.08 1.97 12.41
CA ALA A 39 6.63 0.66 12.89
C ALA A 39 7.79 -0.34 13.12
N GLY A 40 9.05 0.09 13.01
CA GLY A 40 10.22 -0.80 13.14
C GLY A 40 10.44 -1.70 11.93
N LEU A 41 9.99 -1.29 10.74
CA LEU A 41 10.12 -2.02 9.49
C LEU A 41 10.87 -1.20 8.44
N ALA A 42 11.55 -1.88 7.52
CA ALA A 42 12.20 -1.30 6.36
C ALA A 42 11.78 -2.03 5.08
N VAL A 43 11.74 -1.31 3.96
CA VAL A 43 11.53 -1.92 2.64
C VAL A 43 12.82 -2.59 2.20
N ALA A 44 12.77 -3.91 1.99
CA ALA A 44 13.87 -4.67 1.41
C ALA A 44 13.80 -4.67 -0.13
N ALA A 45 12.59 -4.75 -0.70
CA ALA A 45 12.37 -4.72 -2.14
C ALA A 45 10.93 -4.33 -2.49
N TYR A 46 10.76 -3.66 -3.62
CA TYR A 46 9.48 -3.54 -4.33
C TYR A 46 9.33 -4.76 -5.23
N LEU A 47 8.18 -5.43 -5.15
CA LEU A 47 7.91 -6.70 -5.82
C LEU A 47 7.19 -6.53 -7.17
N THR A 48 6.64 -5.34 -7.39
CA THR A 48 5.92 -4.98 -8.61
C THR A 48 6.40 -3.62 -9.11
N ASP A 49 6.36 -3.41 -10.43
CA ASP A 49 6.80 -2.16 -11.07
C ASP A 49 5.93 -0.96 -10.68
N ASP A 50 4.67 -1.20 -10.31
CA ASP A 50 3.76 -0.18 -9.80
C ASP A 50 3.99 0.14 -8.30
N HIS A 51 4.97 -0.51 -7.67
CA HIS A 51 5.36 -0.31 -6.28
C HIS A 51 4.25 -0.58 -5.23
N VAL A 52 3.18 -1.29 -5.61
CA VAL A 52 2.07 -1.62 -4.71
C VAL A 52 2.49 -2.65 -3.65
N TRP A 53 3.33 -3.61 -4.05
CA TRP A 53 3.76 -4.70 -3.16
C TRP A 53 5.21 -4.54 -2.75
N VAL A 54 5.46 -4.66 -1.43
CA VAL A 54 6.81 -4.61 -0.87
C VAL A 54 7.10 -5.82 -0.01
N ARG A 55 8.36 -6.23 -0.01
CA ARG A 55 8.93 -7.06 1.06
C ARG A 55 9.38 -6.14 2.20
N ALA A 56 8.63 -6.13 3.29
CA ALA A 56 9.03 -5.46 4.53
C ALA A 56 9.82 -6.42 5.43
N VAL A 57 10.88 -5.91 6.07
CA VAL A 57 11.71 -6.65 7.04
C VAL A 57 11.89 -5.81 8.30
N PRO A 58 12.27 -6.39 9.46
CA PRO A 58 12.61 -5.59 10.63
C PRO A 58 13.68 -4.54 10.31
N ALA A 59 13.42 -3.30 10.73
CA ALA A 59 14.43 -2.24 10.70
C ALA A 59 15.52 -2.59 11.73
N ARG A 60 16.78 -2.47 11.32
CA ARG A 60 17.94 -2.66 12.21
C ARG A 60 18.14 -1.48 13.13
#